data_AF-A0A9E6AHN6-F1
#
_entry.id   AF-A0A9E6AHN6-F1
#
_cell.length_a   1.000
_cell.length_b   1.000
_cell.length_c   1.000
_cell.angle_alpha   90.00
_cell.angle_beta   90.00
_cell.angle_gamma   90.00
#
_symmetry.space_group_name_H-M   'P 1'
#
loop_
_entity.id
_entity.type
_entity.pdbx_description
1 polymer ?
#
loop_
_entity_poly.entity_id
_entity_poly.type
_entity_poly.pdbx_seq_one_letter_code
_entity_poly.pdbx_strand_id
1 'polypeptide(L)' 'MGVLLGLLKPLQVLLDYVLAIGKAISIVAIGLMVIAILIQVFFRYVLGNALTWPDEAARFCMLWMT' A
#
# COMPACT_ATOMS: atom_id res chain seq x y z
N MET A 1 -34.97 -15.15 9.29
CA MET A 1 -33.88 -14.71 8.39
C MET A 1 -33.66 -13.20 8.34
N GLY A 2 -34.71 -12.36 8.38
CA GLY A 2 -34.56 -10.89 8.33
C GLY A 2 -33.88 -10.23 9.54
N VAL A 3 -34.05 -10.78 10.76
CA VAL A 3 -33.48 -10.22 11.99
C VAL A 3 -31.95 -10.39 12.05
N LEU A 4 -31.45 -11.56 11.63
CA LEU A 4 -30.00 -11.83 11.49
C LEU A 4 -29.33 -10.90 10.46
N LEU A 5 -29.99 -10.67 9.33
CA LEU A 5 -29.50 -9.74 8.30
C LEU A 5 -29.52 -8.28 8.77
N GLY A 6 -30.48 -7.89 9.60
CA GLY A 6 -30.51 -6.56 10.22
C GLY A 6 -29.35 -6.31 11.19
N LEU A 7 -28.96 -7.34 11.95
CA LEU A 7 -27.84 -7.29 12.91
C LEU A 7 -26.47 -7.34 12.24
N LEU A 8 -26.33 -8.08 11.12
CA LEU A 8 -25.06 -8.14 10.37
C LEU A 8 -24.79 -6.89 9.53
N LYS A 9 -25.83 -6.21 9.04
CA LYS A 9 -25.71 -5.00 8.20
C LYS A 9 -24.74 -3.93 8.74
N PRO A 10 -24.83 -3.47 10.01
CA PRO A 10 -23.91 -2.44 10.52
C PRO A 10 -22.46 -2.92 10.56
N LEU A 11 -22.23 -4.18 10.92
CA LEU A 11 -20.89 -4.78 10.89
C LEU A 11 -20.35 -4.87 9.47
N GLN A 12 -21.22 -5.20 8.51
CA GLN A 12 -20.88 -5.31 7.09
C GLN A 12 -20.48 -3.96 6.50
N VAL A 13 -21.24 -2.89 6.80
CA VAL A 13 -20.89 -1.52 6.39
C VAL A 13 -19.54 -1.10 6.99
N LEU A 14 -19.29 -1.42 8.25
CA LEU A 14 -18.02 -1.11 8.91
C LEU A 14 -16.84 -1.81 8.21
N LEU A 15 -17.02 -3.11 7.89
CA LEU A 15 -16.02 -3.90 7.16
C LEU A 15 -15.79 -3.35 5.74
N ASP A 16 -16.84 -2.98 5.01
CA ASP A 16 -16.74 -2.37 3.68
C ASP A 16 -15.97 -1.05 3.71
N TYR A 17 -16.19 -0.21 4.72
CA TYR A 17 -15.43 1.02 4.91
C TYR A 17 -13.95 0.76 5.19
N VAL A 18 -13.65 -0.19 6.08
CA VAL A 18 -12.27 -0.59 6.38
C VAL A 18 -11.58 -1.15 5.12
N LEU A 19 -12.30 -1.95 4.34
CA LEU A 19 -11.80 -2.51 3.09
C LEU A 19 -11.51 -1.41 2.05
N ALA A 20 -12.38 -0.42 1.92
CA ALA A 20 -12.17 0.71 1.03
C ALA A 20 -10.92 1.51 1.39
N ILE A 21 -10.70 1.77 2.69
CA ILE A 21 -9.50 2.44 3.19
C ILE A 21 -8.25 1.60 2.93
N GLY A 22 -8.29 0.31 3.25
CA GLY A 22 -7.18 -0.62 2.98
C GLY A 22 -6.78 -0.61 1.51
N LYS A 23 -7.77 -0.69 0.60
CA LYS A 23 -7.53 -0.66 -0.84
C LYS A 23 -6.88 0.64 -1.32
N ALA A 24 -7.33 1.78 -0.79
CA ALA A 24 -6.74 3.07 -1.13
C ALA A 24 -5.26 3.15 -0.72
N ILE A 25 -4.93 2.67 0.48
CA ILE A 25 -3.56 2.76 0.97
C ILE A 25 -2.66 1.73 0.25
N SER A 26 -3.16 0.54 -0.12
CA SER A 26 -2.40 -0.41 -0.95
C SER A 26 -2.04 0.18 -2.32
N ILE A 27 -2.96 0.92 -2.96
CA ILE A 27 -2.69 1.59 -4.24
C ILE A 27 -1.57 2.63 -4.08
N VAL A 28 -1.61 3.41 -3.00
CA VAL A 28 -0.58 4.42 -2.68
C VAL A 28 0.77 3.76 -2.41
N ALA A 29 0.81 2.66 -1.65
CA ALA A 29 2.04 1.93 -1.34
C ALA A 29 2.71 1.38 -2.60
N ILE A 30 1.95 0.78 -3.52
CA ILE A 30 2.47 0.30 -4.81
C ILE A 30 3.01 1.47 -5.65
N GLY A 31 2.28 2.59 -5.71
CA GLY A 31 2.75 3.79 -6.41
C GLY A 31 4.08 4.32 -5.87
N LEU A 32 4.23 4.35 -4.55
CA LEU A 32 5.47 4.73 -3.87
C LEU A 32 6.63 3.79 -4.19
N MET A 33 6.39 2.47 -4.24
CA MET A 33 7.41 1.50 -4.64
C MET A 33 7.93 1.76 -6.06
N VAL A 34 7.05 2.04 -7.01
CA VAL A 34 7.45 2.35 -8.39
C VAL A 34 8.32 3.62 -8.43
N ILE A 35 7.91 4.68 -7.74
CA ILE A 35 8.69 5.93 -7.66
C ILE A 35 10.06 5.67 -7.04
N ALA A 36 10.13 4.92 -5.93
CA ALA A 36 11.39 4.58 -5.28
C ALA A 36 12.35 3.83 -6.22
N ILE A 37 11.84 2.88 -7.02
CA ILE A 37 12.64 2.16 -8.02
C ILE A 37 13.11 3.09 -9.14
N LEU A 38 12.25 3.99 -9.64
CA LEU A 38 12.65 4.96 -10.66
C LEU A 38 13.78 5.89 -10.17
N ILE A 39 13.71 6.32 -8.90
CA ILE A 39 14.77 7.08 -8.25
C ILE A 39 16.05 6.25 -8.16
N GLN A 40 15.97 4.96 -7.77
CA GLN A 40 17.14 4.06 -7.77
C GLN A 40 17.80 3.98 -9.13
N VAL A 41 17.02 3.76 -10.18
CA VAL A 41 17.49 3.64 -11.56
C VAL A 41 18.16 4.94 -11.99
N PHE A 42 17.53 6.10 -11.76
CA PHE A 42 18.10 7.39 -12.11
C PHE A 42 19.43 7.65 -11.38
N PHE A 43 19.47 7.50 -10.05
CA PHE A 43 20.68 7.76 -9.29
C PHE A 43 21.82 6.79 -9.63
N ARG A 44 21.50 5.52 -9.87
CA ARG A 44 22.50 4.51 -10.21
C ARG A 44 23.06 4.68 -11.61
N TYR A 45 22.22 4.93 -12.62
CA TYR A 45 22.66 4.97 -14.02
C TYR A 45 23.04 6.36 -14.52
N VAL A 46 22.48 7.44 -13.96
CA VAL A 46 22.77 8.82 -14.40
C VAL A 46 23.83 9.47 -13.50
N LEU A 47 23.69 9.34 -12.18
CA LEU A 47 24.59 9.96 -11.20
C LEU A 47 25.72 9.04 -10.77
N GLY A 48 25.70 7.75 -11.17
CA GLY A 48 26.72 6.76 -10.81
C GLY A 48 26.83 6.48 -9.31
N ASN A 49 25.84 6.92 -8.51
CA ASN A 49 25.90 6.87 -7.06
C ASN A 49 24.69 6.11 -6.52
N ALA A 50 24.93 4.99 -5.85
CA ALA A 50 23.88 4.13 -5.36
C ALA A 50 23.34 4.66 -4.02
N LEU A 51 22.16 5.28 -4.05
CA LEU A 51 21.44 5.66 -2.83
C LEU A 51 21.06 4.41 -2.02
N THR A 52 21.31 4.43 -0.72
CA THR A 52 21.16 3.26 0.19
C THR A 52 19.75 3.10 0.76
N TRP A 53 19.02 4.21 0.91
CA TRP A 53 17.65 4.26 1.44
C TRP A 53 16.51 3.59 0.62
N PRO A 54 16.63 3.36 -0.71
CA PRO A 54 15.52 2.82 -1.48
C PRO A 54 15.20 1.34 -1.19
N ASP A 55 16.20 0.55 -0.79
CA ASP A 55 16.01 -0.83 -0.33
C ASP A 55 15.17 -0.89 0.96
N GLU A 56 15.36 0.08 1.86
CA GLU A 56 14.59 0.21 3.10
C GLU A 56 13.17 0.69 2.82
N ALA A 57 13.00 1.67 1.93
CA ALA A 57 11.68 2.17 1.50
C ALA A 57 10.83 1.06 0.84
N ALA A 58 11.44 0.20 0.01
CA ALA A 58 10.76 -0.94 -0.59
C ALA A 58 10.30 -1.96 0.46
N ARG A 59 11.12 -2.23 1.48
CA ARG A 59 10.75 -3.13 2.60
C ARG A 59 9.59 -2.59 3.42
N PHE A 60 9.58 -1.29 3.73
CA PHE A 60 8.46 -0.66 4.44
C PHE A 60 7.15 -0.73 3.64
N CYS A 61 7.21 -0.53 2.32
CA CYS A 61 6.02 -0.66 1.47
C CYS A 61 5.54 -2.13 1.37
N MET A 62 6.47 -3.09 1.31
CA MET A 62 6.14 -4.52 1.25
C MET A 62 5.46 -5.01 2.53
N LEU A 63 5.93 -4.58 3.71
CA LEU A 63 5.32 -4.87 5.02
C LEU A 63 3.86 -4.42 5.13
N TRP A 64 3.50 -3.40 4.36
CA TRP A 64 2.17 -2.82 4.38
C TRP A 64 1.20 -3.52 3.39
N MET A 65 1.73 -4.38 2.51
CA MET A 65 0.94 -5.19 1.57
C MET A 65 0.62 -6.60 2.08
N THR A 66 1.24 -7.05 3.18
CA THR A 66 0.97 -8.33 3.86
C THR A 66 0.00 -8.15 5.02
#